data_AF-A0A3S5DNL2-F1
#
_entry.id   AF-A0A3S5DNL2-F1
#
_cell.length_a   1.000
_cell.length_b   1.000
_cell.length_c   1.000
_cell.angle_alpha   90.00
_cell.angle_beta   90.00
_cell.angle_gamma   90.00
#
_symmetry.space_group_name_H-M   'P 1'
#
loop_
_entity.id
_entity.type
_entity.pdbx_description
1 polymer ?
#
loop_
_entity_poly.entity_id
_entity_poly.type
_entity_poly.pdbx_seq_one_letter_code
_entity_poly.pdbx_strand_id
1 'polypeptide(L)'
;MLGVQILSGLVLAMFYVPTEGLAFDSIIHIMRSVRHGELVRNAHSIGASLFFFACYLHIFRAMYYNVYRKPYLKMWMISVTLYVLLMITAFLGYSLIWGQKSYWAATVITGFTRAIPWVGDTLYSFLVGGYAPGTPTLGRFYVLHFIIPFVIVGGTIWHIRTVQSAFAQAMEKTFTQSESRKLFFDYKITDSDAIKLTLFMMLFAWFLFFAPHYLSSADNFIPADPTVTPAVVAPEWYFLPFFSILRCFPNELLG
;
A
#
# COMPACT_ATOMS: atom_id res chain seq x y z
N MET A 1 4.50 -5.96 8.79
CA MET A 1 3.35 -5.77 7.88
C MET A 1 3.61 -6.31 6.48
N LEU A 2 4.72 -5.98 5.81
CA LEU A 2 5.03 -6.51 4.46
C LEU A 2 4.87 -8.04 4.34
N GLY A 3 5.40 -8.81 5.29
CA GLY A 3 5.21 -10.28 5.31
C GLY A 3 3.74 -10.71 5.43
N VAL A 4 2.94 -10.04 6.27
CA VAL A 4 1.49 -10.31 6.38
C VAL A 4 0.79 -10.06 5.06
N GLN A 5 1.11 -8.95 4.38
CA GLN A 5 0.51 -8.58 3.10
C GLN A 5 0.86 -9.58 1.99
N ILE A 6 2.13 -9.99 1.88
CA ILE A 6 2.56 -10.97 0.88
C ILE A 6 1.89 -12.33 1.14
N LEU A 7 1.91 -12.83 2.38
CA LEU A 7 1.35 -14.15 2.69
C LEU A 7 -0.18 -14.19 2.51
N SER A 8 -0.90 -13.19 3.03
CA SER A 8 -2.35 -13.11 2.82
C SER A 8 -2.71 -12.88 1.35
N GLY A 9 -1.96 -12.04 0.64
CA GLY A 9 -2.17 -11.77 -0.78
C GLY A 9 -1.96 -13.00 -1.66
N LEU A 10 -0.93 -13.80 -1.38
CA LEU A 10 -0.69 -15.07 -2.08
C LEU A 10 -1.85 -16.05 -1.91
N VAL A 11 -2.41 -16.16 -0.70
CA VAL A 11 -3.58 -17.02 -0.45
C VAL A 11 -4.81 -16.49 -1.18
N LEU A 12 -5.08 -15.18 -1.11
CA LEU A 12 -6.22 -14.57 -1.81
C LEU A 12 -6.13 -14.72 -3.33
N ALA A 13 -4.92 -14.59 -3.88
CA ALA A 13 -4.64 -14.75 -5.31
C ALA A 13 -5.00 -16.15 -5.85
N MET A 14 -5.03 -17.19 -5.01
CA MET A 14 -5.43 -18.55 -5.42
C MET A 14 -6.93 -18.66 -5.73
N PHE A 15 -7.75 -17.70 -5.28
CA PHE A 15 -9.21 -17.72 -5.41
C PHE A 15 -9.78 -16.52 -6.19
N TYR A 16 -8.96 -15.50 -6.45
CA TYR A 16 -9.39 -14.27 -7.09
C TYR A 16 -9.44 -14.38 -8.62
N VAL A 17 -10.47 -13.77 -9.25
CA VAL A 17 -10.64 -13.76 -10.71
C VAL A 17 -10.59 -12.32 -11.24
N PRO A 18 -9.54 -11.92 -11.99
CA PRO A 18 -9.33 -10.53 -12.39
C PRO A 18 -10.11 -10.13 -13.66
N THR A 19 -11.43 -10.33 -13.68
CA THR A 19 -12.31 -9.89 -14.78
C THR A 19 -13.43 -9.01 -14.26
N GLU A 20 -13.92 -8.10 -15.09
CA GLU A 20 -14.96 -7.14 -14.71
C GLU A 20 -16.23 -7.83 -14.19
N GLY A 21 -16.61 -8.95 -14.81
CA GLY A 21 -17.80 -9.71 -14.43
C GLY A 21 -17.64 -10.64 -13.22
N LEU A 22 -16.41 -10.91 -12.75
CA LEU A 22 -16.17 -11.88 -11.65
C LEU A 22 -15.29 -11.35 -10.51
N ALA A 23 -14.66 -10.18 -10.65
CA ALA A 23 -13.76 -9.65 -9.62
C ALA A 23 -14.46 -9.50 -8.27
N PHE A 24 -15.58 -8.78 -8.25
CA PHE A 24 -16.38 -8.58 -7.04
C PHE A 24 -16.91 -9.92 -6.48
N ASP A 25 -17.51 -10.75 -7.33
CA ASP A 25 -18.07 -12.04 -6.93
C ASP A 25 -17.01 -13.02 -6.40
N SER A 26 -15.78 -12.98 -6.93
CA SER A 26 -14.67 -13.80 -6.42
C SER A 26 -14.24 -13.38 -5.01
N ILE A 27 -14.32 -12.07 -4.67
CA ILE A 27 -14.11 -11.60 -3.30
C ILE A 27 -15.23 -12.08 -2.38
N ILE A 28 -16.49 -12.04 -2.85
CA ILE A 28 -17.63 -12.59 -2.08
C ILE A 28 -17.45 -14.09 -1.87
N HIS A 29 -17.02 -14.83 -2.89
CA HIS A 29 -16.69 -16.25 -2.79
C HIS A 29 -15.60 -16.52 -1.74
N ILE A 30 -14.52 -15.74 -1.73
CA ILE A 30 -13.47 -15.83 -0.70
C ILE A 30 -14.08 -15.61 0.70
N MET A 31 -14.91 -14.58 0.87
CA MET A 31 -15.48 -14.24 2.17
C MET A 31 -16.50 -15.27 2.68
N ARG A 32 -17.25 -15.92 1.79
CA ARG A 32 -18.40 -16.76 2.18
C ARG A 32 -18.15 -18.26 2.03
N SER A 33 -17.35 -18.66 1.05
CA SER A 33 -17.23 -20.07 0.63
C SER A 33 -15.86 -20.67 0.92
N VAL A 34 -14.81 -19.86 1.05
CA VAL A 34 -13.47 -20.33 1.42
C VAL A 34 -13.36 -20.41 2.93
N ARG A 35 -12.96 -21.56 3.46
CA ARG A 35 -12.72 -21.74 4.90
C ARG A 35 -11.67 -20.75 5.39
N HIS A 36 -12.03 -19.93 6.39
CA HIS A 36 -11.21 -18.81 6.90
C HIS A 36 -10.89 -17.71 5.87
N GLY A 37 -11.53 -17.71 4.70
CA GLY A 37 -11.24 -16.74 3.64
C GLY A 37 -11.57 -15.30 4.03
N GLU A 38 -12.66 -15.06 4.76
CA GLU A 38 -12.97 -13.77 5.36
C GLU A 38 -11.86 -13.28 6.29
N LEU A 39 -11.31 -14.15 7.14
CA LEU A 39 -10.22 -13.81 8.04
C LEU A 39 -8.97 -13.38 7.26
N VAL A 40 -8.60 -14.12 6.21
CA VAL A 40 -7.44 -13.79 5.36
C VAL A 40 -7.67 -12.48 4.60
N ARG A 41 -8.87 -12.27 4.05
CA ARG A 41 -9.26 -11.03 3.35
C ARG A 41 -9.23 -9.82 4.28
N ASN A 42 -9.76 -9.97 5.49
CA ASN A 42 -9.76 -8.91 6.50
C ASN A 42 -8.34 -8.63 7.00
N ALA A 43 -7.50 -9.66 7.21
CA ALA A 43 -6.09 -9.49 7.55
C ALA A 43 -5.32 -8.74 6.47
N HIS A 44 -5.60 -9.00 5.19
CA HIS A 44 -5.01 -8.28 4.08
C HIS A 44 -5.44 -6.80 4.06
N SER A 45 -6.75 -6.54 4.14
CA SER A 45 -7.32 -5.18 4.10
C SER A 45 -6.92 -4.32 5.30
N ILE A 46 -7.06 -4.83 6.53
CA ILE A 46 -6.65 -4.13 7.76
C ILE A 46 -5.14 -3.99 7.81
N GLY A 47 -4.41 -5.02 7.35
CA GLY A 47 -2.95 -4.98 7.29
C GLY A 47 -2.43 -3.90 6.35
N ALA A 48 -3.13 -3.60 5.25
CA ALA A 48 -2.77 -2.48 4.38
C ALA A 48 -2.90 -1.15 5.13
N SER A 49 -4.03 -0.92 5.80
CA SER A 49 -4.23 0.29 6.63
C SER A 49 -3.15 0.42 7.72
N LEU A 50 -2.91 -0.64 8.48
CA LEU A 50 -1.91 -0.60 9.55
C LEU A 50 -0.48 -0.53 9.02
N PHE A 51 -0.21 -0.95 7.79
CA PHE A 51 1.05 -0.70 7.12
C PHE A 51 1.26 0.80 6.87
N PHE A 52 0.28 1.52 6.33
CA PHE A 52 0.36 2.97 6.19
C PHE A 52 0.49 3.69 7.53
N PHE A 53 -0.26 3.26 8.54
CA PHE A 53 -0.12 3.79 9.90
C PHE A 53 1.31 3.65 10.44
N ALA A 54 1.91 2.46 10.32
CA ALA A 54 3.30 2.23 10.73
C ALA A 54 4.30 3.05 9.90
N CYS A 55 4.07 3.20 8.60
CA CYS A 55 4.89 4.03 7.73
C CYS A 55 4.82 5.52 8.11
N TYR A 56 3.63 6.03 8.43
CA TYR A 56 3.50 7.41 8.91
C TYR A 56 4.27 7.62 10.22
N LEU A 57 4.13 6.73 11.20
CA LEU A 57 4.92 6.81 12.44
C LEU A 57 6.42 6.78 12.15
N HIS A 58 6.86 5.93 11.21
CA HIS A 58 8.26 5.84 10.81
C HIS A 58 8.77 7.13 10.16
N ILE A 59 7.99 7.71 9.24
CA ILE A 59 8.31 8.98 8.56
C ILE A 59 8.36 10.12 9.56
N PHE A 60 7.34 10.27 10.42
CA PHE A 60 7.29 11.34 11.42
C PHE A 60 8.44 11.24 12.42
N ARG A 61 8.77 10.03 12.88
CA ARG A 61 9.94 9.81 13.74
C ARG A 61 11.24 10.26 13.05
N ALA A 62 11.42 9.88 11.79
CA ALA A 62 12.60 10.27 11.03
C ALA A 62 12.67 11.79 10.81
N MET A 63 11.54 12.46 10.58
CA MET A 63 11.47 13.92 10.52
C MET A 63 11.81 14.56 11.86
N TYR A 64 11.26 14.05 12.97
CA TYR A 64 11.52 14.56 14.31
C TYR A 64 13.01 14.51 14.67
N TYR A 65 13.71 13.43 14.30
CA TYR A 65 15.16 13.29 14.53
C TYR A 65 16.03 13.83 13.38
N ASN A 66 15.47 14.59 12.43
CA ASN A 66 16.20 15.18 11.30
C ASN A 66 16.93 14.17 10.38
N VAL A 67 16.45 12.92 10.33
CA VAL A 67 17.04 11.78 9.59
C VAL A 67 16.82 11.86 8.06
N TYR A 68 16.42 13.03 7.57
CA TYR A 68 16.32 13.38 6.15
C TYR A 68 17.50 14.26 5.66
N ARG A 69 18.37 14.70 6.57
CA ARG A 69 19.56 15.53 6.25
C ARG A 69 20.80 14.67 6.08
N LYS A 70 21.90 15.25 5.58
CA LYS A 70 23.21 14.57 5.55
C LYS A 70 23.58 14.11 6.97
N PRO A 71 24.14 12.90 7.16
CA PRO A 71 24.58 11.92 6.13
C PRO A 71 23.48 10.97 5.61
N TYR A 72 22.23 11.08 6.08
CA TYR A 72 21.14 10.13 5.82
C TYR A 72 20.42 10.30 4.47
N LEU A 73 20.78 11.31 3.68
CA LEU A 73 20.03 11.70 2.47
C LEU A 73 19.78 10.53 1.50
N LYS A 74 20.79 9.68 1.26
CA LYS A 74 20.64 8.49 0.39
C LYS A 74 19.59 7.51 0.93
N MET A 75 19.66 7.21 2.22
CA MET A 75 18.71 6.33 2.91
C MET A 75 17.29 6.92 2.84
N TRP A 76 17.15 8.22 3.07
CA TRP A 76 15.87 8.93 3.00
C TRP A 76 15.24 8.87 1.61
N MET A 77 16.00 9.09 0.54
CA MET A 77 15.47 9.00 -0.83
C MET A 77 14.97 7.59 -1.16
N ILE A 78 15.67 6.55 -0.70
CA ILE A 78 15.20 5.17 -0.83
C ILE A 78 13.88 4.97 -0.06
N SER A 79 13.74 5.52 1.15
CA SER A 79 12.48 5.47 1.90
C SER A 79 11.32 6.14 1.17
N VAL A 80 11.56 7.30 0.56
CA VAL A 80 10.55 8.02 -0.24
C VAL A 80 10.12 7.16 -1.42
N THR A 81 11.06 6.57 -2.16
CA THR A 81 10.75 5.66 -3.28
C THR A 81 9.94 4.44 -2.81
N LEU A 82 10.31 3.82 -1.69
CA LEU A 82 9.56 2.70 -1.11
C LEU A 82 8.13 3.09 -0.71
N TYR A 83 7.96 4.29 -0.15
CA TYR A 83 6.65 4.81 0.21
C TYR A 83 5.76 5.03 -1.03
N VAL A 84 6.31 5.60 -2.11
CA VAL A 84 5.59 5.74 -3.38
C VAL A 84 5.20 4.37 -3.96
N LEU A 85 6.10 3.38 -3.94
CA LEU A 85 5.78 2.02 -4.36
C LEU A 85 4.68 1.38 -3.51
N LEU A 86 4.66 1.64 -2.20
CA LEU A 86 3.59 1.19 -1.31
C LEU A 86 2.25 1.86 -1.66
N MET A 87 2.24 3.16 -1.94
CA MET A 87 1.05 3.90 -2.39
C MET A 87 0.49 3.29 -3.68
N ILE A 88 1.34 3.06 -4.69
CA ILE A 88 0.96 2.43 -5.95
C ILE A 88 0.38 1.04 -5.69
N THR A 89 1.09 0.21 -4.90
CA THR A 89 0.64 -1.16 -4.57
C THR A 89 -0.74 -1.16 -3.93
N ALA A 90 -0.98 -0.26 -2.97
CA ALA A 90 -2.25 -0.18 -2.26
C ALA A 90 -3.40 0.30 -3.15
N PHE A 91 -3.16 1.27 -4.03
CA PHE A 91 -4.14 1.70 -5.03
C PHE A 91 -4.52 0.57 -5.99
N LEU A 92 -3.51 -0.16 -6.49
CA LEU A 92 -3.76 -1.29 -7.40
C LEU A 92 -4.59 -2.37 -6.70
N GLY A 93 -4.23 -2.75 -5.47
CA GLY A 93 -4.96 -3.75 -4.69
C GLY A 93 -6.37 -3.31 -4.32
N TYR A 94 -6.56 -2.03 -3.98
CA TYR A 94 -7.87 -1.46 -3.72
C TYR A 94 -8.78 -1.56 -4.95
N SER A 95 -8.22 -1.31 -6.14
CA SER A 95 -8.96 -1.43 -7.40
C SER A 95 -9.43 -2.85 -7.70
N LEU A 96 -8.75 -3.90 -7.18
CA LEU A 96 -9.13 -5.31 -7.39
C LEU A 96 -10.40 -5.74 -6.65
N ILE A 97 -10.89 -4.95 -5.70
CA ILE A 97 -12.17 -5.25 -5.04
C ILE A 97 -13.32 -5.12 -6.06
N TRP A 98 -13.18 -4.21 -7.02
CA TRP A 98 -14.17 -3.92 -8.05
C TRP A 98 -15.57 -3.58 -7.51
N GLY A 99 -15.62 -2.96 -6.32
CA GLY A 99 -16.81 -2.29 -5.80
C GLY A 99 -16.92 -0.85 -6.33
N GLN A 100 -18.01 -0.15 -5.99
CA GLN A 100 -18.27 1.20 -6.51
C GLN A 100 -17.12 2.17 -6.26
N LYS A 101 -16.67 2.29 -5.02
CA LYS A 101 -15.60 3.21 -4.66
C LYS A 101 -14.26 2.82 -5.32
N SER A 102 -13.98 1.52 -5.47
CA SER A 102 -12.81 1.02 -6.19
C SER A 102 -12.82 1.38 -7.68
N TYR A 103 -13.94 1.16 -8.37
CA TYR A 103 -14.07 1.50 -9.79
C TYR A 103 -13.89 2.99 -10.03
N TRP A 104 -14.57 3.84 -9.25
CA TRP A 104 -14.45 5.29 -9.40
C TRP A 104 -13.07 5.82 -9.01
N ALA A 105 -12.42 5.23 -8.02
CA ALA A 105 -11.02 5.54 -7.71
C ALA A 105 -10.10 5.20 -8.89
N ALA A 106 -10.28 4.05 -9.53
CA ALA A 106 -9.53 3.67 -10.73
C ALA A 106 -9.77 4.64 -11.88
N THR A 107 -11.03 5.01 -12.13
CA THR A 107 -11.41 6.00 -13.16
C THR A 107 -10.74 7.35 -12.93
N VAL A 108 -10.80 7.88 -11.71
CA VAL A 108 -10.21 9.20 -11.38
C VAL A 108 -8.68 9.15 -11.48
N ILE A 109 -8.03 8.18 -10.84
CA ILE A 109 -6.56 8.14 -10.76
C ILE A 109 -5.93 7.84 -12.11
N THR A 110 -6.51 6.94 -12.91
CA THR A 110 -6.04 6.74 -14.30
C THR A 110 -6.34 7.96 -15.15
N GLY A 111 -7.46 8.66 -14.91
CA GLY A 111 -7.82 9.90 -15.59
C GLY A 111 -6.76 11.00 -15.49
N PHE A 112 -6.02 11.08 -14.39
CA PHE A 112 -4.94 12.06 -14.23
C PHE A 112 -3.87 11.99 -15.31
N THR A 113 -3.64 10.82 -15.93
CA THR A 113 -2.64 10.75 -17.01
C THR A 113 -3.03 11.56 -18.24
N ARG A 114 -4.32 11.84 -18.44
CA ARG A 114 -4.80 12.66 -19.55
C ARG A 114 -4.34 14.12 -19.46
N ALA A 115 -4.04 14.61 -18.26
CA ALA A 115 -3.54 15.96 -18.08
C ALA A 115 -2.12 16.16 -18.67
N ILE A 116 -1.37 15.07 -18.91
CA ILE A 116 0.00 15.15 -19.43
C ILE A 116 -0.03 15.62 -20.90
N PRO A 117 0.63 16.75 -21.24
CA PRO A 117 0.66 17.27 -22.60
C PRO A 117 1.24 16.26 -23.59
N TRP A 118 0.69 16.25 -24.81
CA TRP A 118 1.12 15.45 -25.98
C TRP A 118 0.93 13.93 -25.88
N VAL A 119 1.06 13.33 -24.69
CA VAL A 119 1.04 11.86 -24.53
C VAL A 119 -0.08 11.34 -23.62
N GLY A 120 -0.87 12.23 -23.01
CA GLY A 120 -1.81 11.86 -21.94
C GLY A 120 -2.90 10.87 -22.35
N ASP A 121 -3.54 11.07 -23.50
CA ASP A 121 -4.58 10.16 -24.01
C ASP A 121 -4.02 8.79 -24.42
N THR A 122 -2.83 8.77 -25.02
CA THR A 122 -2.11 7.54 -25.35
C THR A 122 -1.76 6.76 -24.09
N LEU A 123 -1.26 7.45 -23.05
CA LEU A 123 -0.91 6.83 -21.78
C LEU A 123 -2.16 6.32 -21.05
N TYR A 124 -3.24 7.10 -21.04
CA TYR A 124 -4.53 6.66 -20.48
C TYR A 124 -5.01 5.38 -21.16
N SER A 125 -5.06 5.39 -22.49
CA SER A 125 -5.51 4.24 -23.28
C SER A 125 -4.61 3.02 -23.07
N PHE A 126 -3.29 3.24 -22.92
CA PHE A 126 -2.35 2.18 -22.58
C PHE A 126 -2.56 1.61 -21.17
N LEU A 127 -2.83 2.44 -20.17
CA LEU A 127 -3.06 1.97 -18.79
C LEU A 127 -4.40 1.23 -18.67
N VAL A 128 -5.45 1.82 -19.20
CA VAL A 128 -6.83 1.33 -19.10
C VAL A 128 -7.08 0.17 -20.06
N GLY A 129 -6.57 0.23 -21.28
CA GLY A 129 -6.75 -0.82 -22.29
C GLY A 129 -8.12 -0.79 -22.95
N GLY A 130 -8.79 0.36 -22.91
CA GLY A 130 -10.11 0.63 -23.45
C GLY A 130 -10.50 2.09 -23.21
N TYR A 131 -11.77 2.42 -23.44
CA TYR A 131 -12.31 3.77 -23.22
C TYR A 131 -12.53 4.10 -21.73
N ALA A 132 -12.77 3.08 -20.90
CA ALA A 132 -12.99 3.18 -19.47
C ALA A 132 -12.40 1.94 -18.77
N PRO A 133 -12.16 1.99 -17.44
CA PRO A 133 -11.69 0.84 -16.69
C PRO A 133 -12.57 -0.39 -16.88
N GLY A 134 -11.95 -1.53 -17.16
CA GLY A 134 -12.65 -2.80 -17.38
C GLY A 134 -11.72 -4.00 -17.22
N THR A 135 -12.07 -5.13 -17.83
CA THR A 135 -11.27 -6.38 -17.74
C THR A 135 -9.78 -6.19 -18.08
N PRO A 136 -9.37 -5.48 -19.15
CA PRO A 136 -7.95 -5.24 -19.43
C PRO A 136 -7.23 -4.46 -18.31
N THR A 137 -7.92 -3.49 -17.70
CA THR A 137 -7.39 -2.69 -16.60
C THR A 137 -7.17 -3.56 -15.36
N LEU A 138 -8.17 -4.36 -14.99
CA LEU A 138 -8.10 -5.30 -13.86
C LEU A 138 -6.96 -6.31 -14.02
N GLY A 139 -6.81 -6.90 -15.20
CA GLY A 139 -5.73 -7.85 -15.48
C GLY A 139 -4.35 -7.24 -15.25
N ARG A 140 -4.13 -6.00 -15.74
CA ARG A 140 -2.88 -5.27 -15.51
C ARG A 140 -2.67 -4.90 -14.06
N PHE A 141 -3.71 -4.37 -13.41
CA PHE A 141 -3.65 -3.98 -12.01
C PHE A 141 -3.34 -5.17 -11.11
N TYR A 142 -3.91 -6.33 -11.41
CA TYR A 142 -3.64 -7.57 -10.70
C TYR A 142 -2.16 -7.98 -10.82
N VAL A 143 -1.63 -8.03 -12.04
CA VAL A 143 -0.22 -8.38 -12.28
C VAL A 143 0.74 -7.41 -11.58
N LEU A 144 0.48 -6.10 -11.68
CA LEU A 144 1.30 -5.08 -11.03
C LEU A 144 1.20 -5.15 -9.51
N HIS A 145 -0.01 -5.31 -8.96
CA HIS A 145 -0.23 -5.46 -7.52
C HIS A 145 0.47 -6.71 -6.97
N PHE A 146 0.56 -7.78 -7.76
CA PHE A 146 1.26 -9.01 -7.37
C PHE A 146 2.78 -8.83 -7.39
N ILE A 147 3.35 -8.17 -8.40
CA ILE A 147 4.80 -8.06 -8.60
C ILE A 147 5.46 -6.99 -7.71
N ILE A 148 4.83 -5.81 -7.57
CA ILE A 148 5.45 -4.67 -6.87
C ILE A 148 5.82 -4.99 -5.40
N PRO A 149 5.05 -5.75 -4.61
CA PRO A 149 5.45 -6.16 -3.27
C PRO A 149 6.83 -6.84 -3.21
N PHE A 150 7.21 -7.62 -4.22
CA PHE A 150 8.53 -8.25 -4.29
C PHE A 150 9.64 -7.25 -4.62
N VAL A 151 9.33 -6.24 -5.44
CA VAL A 151 10.23 -5.08 -5.64
C VAL A 151 10.42 -4.32 -4.33
N ILE A 152 9.36 -4.13 -3.54
CA ILE A 152 9.41 -3.52 -2.21
C ILE A 152 10.27 -4.35 -1.25
N VAL A 153 10.24 -5.68 -1.31
CA VAL A 153 11.15 -6.55 -0.52
C VAL A 153 12.61 -6.25 -0.88
N GLY A 154 12.94 -6.26 -2.18
CA GLY A 154 14.29 -5.95 -2.66
C GLY A 154 14.75 -4.55 -2.23
N GLY A 155 13.89 -3.54 -2.38
CA GLY A 155 14.15 -2.18 -1.95
C GLY A 155 14.27 -2.04 -0.42
N THR A 156 13.52 -2.83 0.36
CA THR A 156 13.63 -2.85 1.83
C THR A 156 14.97 -3.40 2.28
N ILE A 157 15.47 -4.47 1.66
CA ILE A 157 16.81 -5.01 1.92
C ILE A 157 17.86 -3.93 1.61
N TRP A 158 17.71 -3.22 0.50
CA TRP A 158 18.62 -2.13 0.15
C TRP A 158 18.54 -0.96 1.14
N HIS A 159 17.33 -0.58 1.55
CA HIS A 159 17.10 0.43 2.58
C HIS A 159 17.82 0.08 3.88
N ILE A 160 17.64 -1.13 4.42
CA ILE A 160 18.30 -1.60 5.66
C ILE A 160 19.83 -1.51 5.55
N ARG A 161 20.41 -1.90 4.41
CA ARG A 161 21.86 -1.75 4.18
C ARG A 161 22.29 -0.28 4.23
N THR A 162 21.51 0.62 3.64
CA THR A 162 21.83 2.06 3.68
C THR A 162 21.65 2.68 5.07
N VAL A 163 20.70 2.19 5.87
CA VAL A 163 20.57 2.55 7.29
C VAL A 163 21.88 2.25 8.01
N GLN A 164 22.39 1.03 7.91
CA GLN A 164 23.64 0.63 8.57
C GLN A 164 24.80 1.56 8.19
N SER A 165 24.98 1.83 6.89
CA SER A 165 26.05 2.73 6.43
C SER A 165 25.86 4.18 6.88
N ALA A 166 24.62 4.69 6.88
CA ALA A 166 24.37 6.09 7.19
C ALA A 166 24.54 6.39 8.69
N PHE A 167 24.14 5.46 9.55
CA PHE A 167 24.36 5.57 11.00
C PHE A 167 25.82 5.34 11.39
N ALA A 168 26.52 4.43 10.73
CA ALA A 168 27.97 4.27 10.88
C ALA A 168 28.71 5.58 10.55
N GLN A 169 28.35 6.21 9.44
CA GLN A 169 28.90 7.51 9.04
C GLN A 169 28.56 8.62 10.04
N ALA A 170 27.32 8.69 10.52
CA ALA A 170 26.89 9.71 11.48
C ALA A 170 27.58 9.58 12.85
N MET A 171 27.94 8.36 13.25
CA MET A 171 28.66 8.09 14.50
C MET A 171 30.19 8.13 14.34
N GLU A 172 30.69 8.34 13.12
CA GLU A 172 32.12 8.22 12.78
C GLU A 172 32.73 6.88 13.24
N LYS A 173 31.93 5.81 13.16
CA LYS A 173 32.31 4.46 13.58
C LYS A 173 32.23 3.49 12.42
N THR A 174 33.27 2.66 12.28
CA THR A 174 33.22 1.47 11.43
C THR A 174 32.80 0.27 12.28
N PHE A 175 31.75 -0.42 11.88
CA PHE A 175 31.34 -1.66 12.53
C PHE A 175 31.92 -2.85 11.78
N THR A 176 32.62 -3.73 12.49
CA THR A 176 32.97 -5.05 11.95
C THR A 176 31.71 -5.88 11.72
N GLN A 177 31.81 -6.93 10.90
CA GLN A 177 30.69 -7.87 10.74
C GLN A 177 30.32 -8.56 12.07
N SER A 178 31.29 -8.81 12.95
CA SER A 178 31.06 -9.41 14.26
C SER A 178 30.21 -8.49 15.14
N GLU A 179 30.58 -7.21 15.24
CA GLU A 179 29.83 -6.22 16.01
C GLU A 179 28.43 -5.99 15.47
N SER A 180 28.30 -5.90 14.13
CA SER A 180 26.99 -5.78 13.48
C SER A 180 26.09 -6.98 13.78
N ARG A 181 26.64 -8.21 13.78
CA ARG A 181 25.89 -9.43 14.15
C ARG A 181 25.50 -9.44 15.62
N LYS A 182 26.37 -8.96 16.51
CA LYS A 182 26.10 -8.91 17.96
C LYS A 182 24.89 -8.03 18.28
N LEU A 183 24.68 -6.94 17.54
CA LEU A 183 23.53 -6.05 17.71
C LEU A 183 22.19 -6.72 17.37
N PHE A 184 22.15 -7.68 16.43
CA PHE A 184 20.91 -8.42 16.11
C PHE A 184 20.44 -9.32 17.25
N PHE A 185 21.35 -9.74 18.14
CA PHE A 185 21.08 -10.62 19.28
C PHE A 185 21.31 -9.92 20.62
N ASP A 186 21.35 -8.59 20.64
CA ASP A 186 21.41 -7.83 21.87
C ASP A 186 20.03 -7.86 22.54
N TYR A 187 19.95 -8.48 23.72
CA TYR A 187 18.68 -8.67 24.43
C TYR A 187 17.92 -7.36 24.67
N LYS A 188 18.60 -6.24 24.92
CA LYS A 188 17.91 -4.96 25.14
C LYS A 188 17.20 -4.47 23.89
N ILE A 189 17.81 -4.68 22.73
CA ILE A 189 17.23 -4.32 21.43
C ILE A 189 16.12 -5.30 21.09
N THR A 190 16.39 -6.61 21.17
CA THR A 190 15.42 -7.66 20.83
C THR A 190 14.18 -7.60 21.72
N ASP A 191 14.32 -7.40 23.03
CA ASP A 191 13.19 -7.28 23.96
C ASP A 191 12.36 -6.02 23.69
N SER A 192 13.02 -4.88 23.42
CA SER A 192 12.32 -3.63 23.10
C SER A 192 11.52 -3.76 21.79
N ASP A 193 12.08 -4.42 20.79
CA ASP A 193 11.41 -4.65 19.52
C ASP A 193 10.28 -5.69 19.63
N ALA A 194 10.45 -6.71 20.48
CA ALA A 194 9.39 -7.67 20.80
C ALA A 194 8.19 -7.01 21.49
N ILE A 195 8.41 -6.06 22.40
CA ILE A 195 7.34 -5.29 23.04
C ILE A 195 6.59 -4.44 22.00
N LYS A 196 7.32 -3.68 21.17
CA LYS A 196 6.70 -2.84 20.12
C LYS A 196 5.90 -3.70 19.13
N LEU A 197 6.46 -4.83 18.72
CA LEU A 197 5.78 -5.77 17.84
C LEU A 197 4.53 -6.33 18.50
N THR A 198 4.60 -6.74 19.77
CA THR A 198 3.47 -7.29 20.51
C THR A 198 2.34 -6.27 20.63
N LEU A 199 2.64 -5.03 21.02
CA LEU A 199 1.64 -3.96 21.10
C LEU A 199 1.02 -3.66 19.73
N PHE A 200 1.83 -3.63 18.67
CA PHE A 200 1.34 -3.42 17.32
C PHE A 200 0.46 -4.58 16.83
N MET A 201 0.83 -5.83 17.17
CA MET A 201 0.04 -7.02 16.83
C MET A 201 -1.24 -7.12 17.65
N MET A 202 -1.27 -6.62 18.89
CA MET A 202 -2.50 -6.47 19.68
C MET A 202 -3.48 -5.52 19.00
N LEU A 203 -3.00 -4.36 18.49
CA LEU A 203 -3.82 -3.44 17.72
C LEU A 203 -4.34 -4.07 16.42
N PHE A 204 -3.46 -4.77 15.69
CA PHE A 204 -3.82 -5.49 14.47
C PHE A 204 -4.89 -6.56 14.73
N ALA A 205 -4.72 -7.37 15.78
CA ALA A 205 -5.69 -8.38 16.20
C ALA A 205 -7.00 -7.74 16.65
N TRP A 206 -6.94 -6.60 17.35
CA TRP A 206 -8.15 -5.91 17.79
C TRP A 206 -9.03 -5.50 16.60
N PHE A 207 -8.46 -4.84 15.58
CA PHE A 207 -9.21 -4.54 14.36
C PHE A 207 -9.68 -5.81 13.65
N LEU A 208 -8.82 -6.82 13.53
CA LEU A 208 -9.13 -8.05 12.81
C LEU A 208 -10.34 -8.81 13.38
N PHE A 209 -10.45 -8.89 14.70
CA PHE A 209 -11.48 -9.70 15.35
C PHE A 209 -12.68 -8.90 15.85
N PHE A 210 -12.52 -7.62 16.19
CA PHE A 210 -13.61 -6.83 16.79
C PHE A 210 -14.14 -5.72 15.86
N ALA A 211 -13.37 -5.27 14.86
CA ALA A 211 -13.75 -4.14 14.01
C ALA A 211 -13.27 -4.28 12.55
N PRO A 212 -13.51 -5.41 11.86
CA PRO A 212 -12.82 -5.74 10.61
C PRO A 212 -13.16 -4.84 9.42
N HIS A 213 -14.28 -4.12 9.49
CA HIS A 213 -14.75 -3.22 8.44
C HIS A 213 -14.66 -1.74 8.82
N TYR A 214 -14.18 -1.41 10.03
CA TYR A 214 -14.16 -0.03 10.53
C TYR A 214 -13.29 0.90 9.69
N LEU A 215 -12.21 0.37 9.11
CA LEU A 215 -11.29 1.11 8.23
C LEU A 215 -11.65 0.96 6.74
N SER A 216 -12.81 0.39 6.40
CA SER A 216 -13.28 0.20 5.03
C SER A 216 -14.49 1.08 4.73
N SER A 217 -14.67 1.43 3.45
CA SER A 217 -15.87 2.14 3.00
C SER A 217 -17.02 1.18 2.69
N ALA A 218 -18.22 1.54 3.14
CA ALA A 218 -19.47 0.81 2.86
C ALA A 218 -19.77 0.71 1.35
N ASP A 219 -19.45 1.76 0.58
CA ASP A 219 -19.68 1.79 -0.87
C ASP A 219 -18.89 0.71 -1.61
N ASN A 220 -17.81 0.20 -1.02
CA ASN A 220 -17.02 -0.87 -1.62
C ASN A 220 -17.58 -2.28 -1.38
N PHE A 221 -18.73 -2.39 -0.72
CA PHE A 221 -19.56 -3.59 -0.64
C PHE A 221 -20.71 -3.57 -1.66
N ILE A 222 -20.77 -2.56 -2.52
CA ILE A 222 -21.69 -2.48 -3.65
C ILE A 222 -20.87 -2.80 -4.91
N PRO A 223 -21.31 -3.73 -5.77
CA PRO A 223 -20.61 -4.03 -7.02
C PRO A 223 -20.52 -2.77 -7.89
N ALA A 224 -19.43 -2.63 -8.65
CA ALA A 224 -19.23 -1.47 -9.51
C ALA A 224 -20.37 -1.30 -10.53
N ASP A 225 -20.92 -0.09 -10.59
CA ASP A 225 -21.84 0.35 -11.62
C ASP A 225 -21.24 1.60 -12.30
N PRO A 226 -20.74 1.46 -13.55
CA PRO A 226 -20.17 2.55 -14.31
C PRO A 226 -21.12 3.73 -14.56
N THR A 227 -22.43 3.54 -14.37
CA THR A 227 -23.47 4.54 -14.64
C THR A 227 -23.84 5.37 -13.41
N VAL A 228 -23.43 4.96 -12.22
CA VAL A 228 -23.79 5.61 -10.95
C VAL A 228 -22.54 5.96 -10.15
N THR A 229 -22.29 7.25 -9.97
CA THR A 229 -21.21 7.74 -9.10
C THR A 229 -21.68 7.81 -7.65
N PRO A 230 -20.95 7.25 -6.67
CA PRO A 230 -21.23 7.42 -5.25
C PRO A 230 -21.23 8.89 -4.83
N ALA A 231 -22.01 9.23 -3.81
CA ALA A 231 -22.07 10.60 -3.29
C ALA A 231 -20.71 11.11 -2.77
N VAL A 232 -19.86 10.20 -2.26
CA VAL A 232 -18.53 10.53 -1.75
C VAL A 232 -17.46 9.71 -2.48
N VAL A 233 -16.85 10.30 -3.51
CA VAL A 233 -15.65 9.75 -4.17
C VAL A 233 -14.39 10.29 -3.49
N ALA A 234 -14.10 9.76 -2.30
CA ALA A 234 -12.83 10.00 -1.61
C ALA A 234 -11.98 8.73 -1.64
N PRO A 235 -10.64 8.79 -1.56
CA PRO A 235 -9.84 7.59 -1.45
C PRO A 235 -9.88 7.00 -0.04
N GLU A 236 -9.07 5.98 0.23
CA GLU A 236 -8.84 5.47 1.58
C GLU A 236 -8.17 6.50 2.49
N TRP A 237 -8.32 6.34 3.80
CA TRP A 237 -7.93 7.36 4.79
C TRP A 237 -6.46 7.79 4.67
N TYR A 238 -5.58 6.85 4.34
CA TYR A 238 -4.14 7.08 4.16
C TYR A 238 -3.79 7.84 2.86
N PHE A 239 -4.76 8.14 2.01
CA PHE A 239 -4.59 9.00 0.84
C PHE A 239 -5.28 10.37 0.99
N LEU A 240 -6.09 10.57 2.03
CA LEU A 240 -6.83 11.83 2.23
C LEU A 240 -5.95 13.08 2.28
N PRO A 241 -4.73 13.09 2.88
CA PRO A 241 -3.88 14.27 2.85
C PRO A 241 -3.49 14.68 1.43
N PHE A 242 -3.10 13.72 0.58
CA PHE A 242 -2.71 13.97 -0.81
C PHE A 242 -3.91 14.39 -1.67
N PHE A 243 -5.05 13.71 -1.47
CA PHE A 243 -6.29 14.07 -2.15
C PHE A 243 -6.77 15.47 -1.79
N SER A 244 -6.60 15.89 -0.53
CA SER A 244 -6.95 17.24 -0.10
C SER A 244 -6.05 18.30 -0.73
N ILE A 245 -4.75 18.03 -0.85
CA ILE A 245 -3.79 18.90 -1.55
C ILE A 245 -4.20 19.05 -3.01
N LEU A 246 -4.46 17.95 -3.71
CA LEU A 246 -4.88 17.97 -5.11
C LEU A 246 -6.12 18.84 -5.32
N ARG A 247 -7.11 18.75 -4.43
CA ARG A 247 -8.34 19.54 -4.49
C ARG A 247 -8.17 21.03 -4.20
N CYS A 248 -7.01 21.46 -3.68
CA CYS A 248 -6.70 22.87 -3.53
C CYS A 248 -6.35 23.54 -4.87
N PHE A 249 -6.05 22.77 -5.92
CA PHE A 249 -5.72 23.30 -7.23
C PHE A 249 -6.97 23.35 -8.13
N PRO A 250 -7.32 24.53 -8.69
CA PRO A 250 -8.45 24.66 -9.61
C PRO A 250 -8.13 24.18 -11.03
N ASN A 251 -6.85 23.92 -11.33
CA ASN A 251 -6.38 23.48 -12.63
C ASN A 251 -5.87 22.03 -12.54
N GLU A 252 -6.33 21.17 -13.45
CA GLU A 252 -6.03 19.73 -13.46
C GLU A 252 -4.56 19.39 -13.68
N LEU A 253 -3.81 20.23 -14.41
CA LEU A 253 -2.37 20.01 -14.67
C LEU A 253 -1.49 20.48 -13.52
N LEU A 254 -1.90 21.54 -12.82
CA LEU A 254 -1.15 22.09 -11.69
C LEU A 254 -1.33 21.28 -10.40
N GLY A 255 -2.49 20.63 -10.23
CA GLY A 255 -2.79 19.77 -9.10
C GLY A 255 -2.12 18.41 -9.20
#